data_AF-A0A6I3J4N1-F1
#
_entry.id   AF-A0A6I3J4N1-F1
#
_cell.length_a   1.000
_cell.length_b   1.000
_cell.length_c   1.000
_cell.angle_alpha   90.00
_cell.angle_beta   90.00
_cell.angle_gamma   90.00
#
_symmetry.space_group_name_H-M   'P 1'
#
loop_
_entity.id
_entity.type
_entity.pdbx_description
1 polymer ?
#
loop_
_entity_poly.entity_id
_entity_poly.type
_entity_poly.pdbx_seq_one_letter_code
_entity_poly.pdbx_strand_id
1 'polypeptide(L)'
;MTIFTIDKTKYTEQEIENMRQRHEDSRNAKIFFSELFGEYKADVITSNVQIQYHNRNKKWANTFEEAWRDLGYRAVADIIFRAINCLPCADKDTGEKEEFLKARVGA
;
A
#
# COMPACT_ATOMS: atom_id res chain seq x y z
N MET A 1 13.15 5.73 -14.71
CA MET A 1 11.85 5.92 -15.39
C MET A 1 11.03 6.87 -14.53
N THR A 2 10.75 8.09 -15.01
CA THR A 2 10.02 9.12 -14.24
C THR A 2 8.53 8.94 -14.50
N ILE A 3 7.81 8.31 -13.56
CA ILE A 3 6.39 7.92 -13.73
C ILE A 3 5.43 9.11 -13.44
N PHE A 4 5.93 10.19 -12.83
CA PHE A 4 5.15 11.37 -12.47
C PHE A 4 5.66 12.63 -13.18
N THR A 5 4.90 13.12 -14.16
CA THR A 5 5.04 14.47 -14.70
C THR A 5 3.90 15.31 -14.12
N ILE A 6 4.22 16.18 -13.15
CA ILE A 6 3.24 17.09 -12.55
C ILE A 6 3.09 18.32 -13.46
N ASP A 7 1.87 18.57 -13.93
CA ASP A 7 1.53 19.80 -14.65
C ASP A 7 1.53 20.98 -13.67
N LYS A 8 2.64 21.73 -13.65
CA LYS A 8 2.87 22.84 -12.72
C LYS A 8 1.91 24.02 -12.92
N THR A 9 1.14 24.05 -14.01
CA THR A 9 0.18 25.13 -14.27
C THR A 9 -1.16 24.93 -13.57
N LYS A 10 -1.42 23.72 -13.05
CA LYS A 10 -2.70 23.33 -12.43
C LYS A 10 -2.68 23.28 -10.91
N TYR A 11 -1.51 23.44 -10.29
CA TYR A 11 -1.30 23.25 -8.86
C TYR A 11 -0.46 24.38 -8.30
N THR A 12 -0.76 24.77 -7.07
CA THR A 12 0.07 25.68 -6.28
C THR A 12 1.42 25.04 -5.96
N GLU A 13 2.44 25.86 -5.65
CA GLU A 13 3.76 25.36 -5.26
C GLU A 13 3.68 24.44 -4.03
N GLN A 14 2.82 24.77 -3.07
CA GLN A 14 2.60 23.95 -1.88
C GLN A 14 2.00 22.57 -2.23
N GLU A 15 1.06 22.50 -3.18
CA GLU A 15 0.48 21.22 -3.62
C GLU A 15 1.51 20.36 -4.34
N ILE A 16 2.37 20.96 -5.16
CA ILE A 16 3.46 20.27 -5.85
C ILE A 16 4.44 19.69 -4.81
N GLU A 17 4.79 20.47 -3.79
CA GLU A 17 5.71 20.00 -2.74
C GLU A 17 5.08 18.87 -1.92
N ASN A 18 3.81 18.98 -1.56
CA ASN A 18 3.08 17.91 -0.88
C ASN A 18 2.98 16.64 -1.74
N MET A 19 2.88 16.76 -3.07
CA MET A 19 2.92 15.60 -3.99
C MET A 19 4.30 14.96 -4.03
N ARG A 20 5.37 15.77 -4.04
CA ARG A 20 6.75 15.27 -4.01
C ARG A 20 7.05 14.52 -2.73
N GLN A 21 6.72 15.09 -1.57
CA GLN A 21 6.93 14.45 -0.28
C GLN A 21 6.20 13.11 -0.21
N ARG A 22 4.92 13.06 -0.61
CA ARG A 22 4.16 11.81 -0.68
C ARG A 22 4.82 10.75 -1.56
N HIS A 23 5.35 11.16 -2.70
CA HIS A 23 6.05 10.25 -3.61
C HIS A 23 7.36 9.74 -2.99
N GLU A 24 8.09 10.58 -2.27
CA GLU A 24 9.33 10.19 -1.59
C GLU A 24 9.07 9.22 -0.44
N ASP A 25 8.08 9.49 0.40
CA ASP A 25 7.68 8.60 1.49
C ASP A 25 7.21 7.24 0.95
N SER A 26 6.41 7.24 -0.11
CA SER A 26 5.96 6.00 -0.77
C SER A 26 7.13 5.22 -1.38
N ARG A 27 8.14 5.92 -1.92
CA ARG A 27 9.37 5.28 -2.42
C ARG A 27 10.18 4.66 -1.29
N ASN A 28 10.35 5.34 -0.17
CA ASN A 28 11.08 4.82 0.99
C ASN A 28 10.40 3.57 1.55
N ALA A 29 9.07 3.58 1.68
CA ALA A 29 8.31 2.40 2.07
C ALA A 29 8.48 1.25 1.06
N LYS A 30 8.44 1.53 -0.25
CA LYS A 30 8.67 0.52 -1.29
C LYS A 30 10.08 -0.09 -1.18
N ILE A 31 11.11 0.72 -0.95
CA ILE A 31 12.49 0.22 -0.77
C ILE A 31 12.55 -0.75 0.42
N PHE A 32 12.04 -0.33 1.58
CA PHE A 32 12.00 -1.16 2.78
C PHE A 32 11.30 -2.52 2.54
N PHE A 33 10.11 -2.52 1.94
CA PHE A 33 9.41 -3.78 1.65
C PHE A 33 10.05 -4.59 0.53
N SER A 34 10.76 -3.95 -0.40
CA SER A 34 11.46 -4.65 -1.48
C SER A 34 12.63 -5.47 -0.93
N GLU A 35 13.35 -4.95 0.07
CA GLU A 35 14.41 -5.68 0.75
C GLU A 35 13.88 -6.90 1.50
N LEU A 36 12.68 -6.81 2.09
CA LEU A 36 12.08 -7.90 2.87
C LEU A 36 11.38 -8.95 2.01
N PHE A 37 10.70 -8.54 0.95
CA PHE A 37 9.76 -9.39 0.23
C PHE A 37 9.99 -9.42 -1.28
N GLY A 38 10.87 -8.58 -1.83
CA GLY A 38 11.06 -8.40 -3.26
C GLY A 38 10.08 -7.37 -3.85
N GLU A 39 10.48 -6.81 -4.99
CA GLU A 39 9.86 -5.61 -5.58
C GLU A 39 8.34 -5.76 -5.82
N TYR A 40 7.91 -6.87 -6.41
CA TYR A 40 6.49 -7.07 -6.72
C TYR A 40 5.62 -7.04 -5.46
N LYS A 41 6.04 -7.70 -4.38
CA LYS A 41 5.28 -7.73 -3.12
C LYS A 41 5.31 -6.38 -2.43
N ALA A 42 6.41 -5.64 -2.54
CA ALA A 42 6.50 -4.28 -2.04
C ALA A 42 5.49 -3.34 -2.73
N ASP A 43 5.36 -3.45 -4.06
CA ASP A 43 4.34 -2.70 -4.82
C ASP A 43 2.92 -3.03 -4.37
N VAL A 44 2.62 -4.31 -4.17
CA VAL A 44 1.30 -4.75 -3.70
C VAL A 44 1.00 -4.24 -2.29
N ILE A 45 1.96 -4.30 -1.36
CA ILE A 45 1.80 -3.80 0.01
C ILE A 45 1.56 -2.29 0.01
N THR A 46 2.46 -1.54 -0.61
CA THR A 46 2.43 -0.07 -0.58
C THR A 46 1.17 0.49 -1.24
N SER A 47 0.77 -0.10 -2.38
CA SER A 47 -0.45 0.29 -3.08
C SER A 47 -1.70 -0.02 -2.28
N ASN A 48 -1.82 -1.23 -1.70
CA ASN A 48 -3.02 -1.61 -0.95
C ASN A 48 -3.18 -0.80 0.34
N VAL A 49 -2.10 -0.41 1.02
CA VAL A 49 -2.18 0.50 2.18
C VAL A 49 -2.74 1.86 1.77
N GLN A 50 -2.22 2.47 0.71
CA GLN A 50 -2.70 3.76 0.23
C GLN A 50 -4.15 3.70 -0.26
N ILE A 51 -4.51 2.65 -1.00
CA ILE A 51 -5.87 2.44 -1.50
C ILE A 51 -6.85 2.23 -0.35
N GLN A 52 -6.53 1.38 0.63
CA GLN A 52 -7.43 1.17 1.78
C GLN A 52 -7.59 2.43 2.62
N TYR A 53 -6.51 3.19 2.85
CA TYR A 53 -6.61 4.48 3.52
C TYR A 53 -7.51 5.44 2.74
N HIS A 54 -7.33 5.53 1.42
CA HIS A 54 -8.16 6.36 0.56
C HIS A 54 -9.64 5.95 0.60
N ASN A 55 -9.93 4.65 0.52
CA ASN A 55 -11.28 4.14 0.55
C ASN A 55 -11.99 4.49 1.87
N ARG A 56 -11.26 4.45 3.00
CA ARG A 56 -11.75 4.81 4.34
C ARG A 56 -11.94 6.32 4.50
N ASN A 57 -10.93 7.11 4.14
CA ASN A 57 -10.86 8.54 4.48
C ASN A 57 -11.31 9.49 3.36
N LYS A 58 -11.57 8.96 2.15
CA LYS A 58 -11.90 9.72 0.92
C LYS A 58 -10.85 10.77 0.54
N LYS A 59 -9.61 10.57 0.99
CA LYS A 59 -8.43 11.39 0.70
C LYS A 59 -7.18 10.53 0.70
N TRP A 60 -6.12 10.97 0.04
CA TRP A 60 -4.83 10.29 0.08
C TRP A 60 -4.06 10.68 1.35
N ALA A 61 -3.29 9.75 1.90
CA ALA A 61 -2.44 10.04 3.05
C ALA A 61 -1.29 10.95 2.64
N ASN A 62 -0.78 11.76 3.59
CA ASN A 62 0.39 12.59 3.36
C ASN A 62 1.69 11.80 3.49
N THR A 63 1.70 10.74 4.31
CA THR A 63 2.84 9.82 4.42
C THR A 63 2.36 8.37 4.45
N PHE A 64 3.26 7.43 4.20
CA PHE A 64 2.93 6.01 4.31
C PHE A 64 2.65 5.60 5.75
N GLU A 65 3.41 6.13 6.71
CA GLU A 65 3.29 5.86 8.14
C GLU A 65 1.96 6.37 8.70
N GLU A 66 1.46 7.51 8.20
CA GLU A 66 0.12 8.00 8.51
C GLU A 66 -0.94 6.96 8.10
N ALA A 67 -0.87 6.49 6.84
CA ALA A 67 -1.80 5.49 6.34
C ALA A 67 -1.74 4.19 7.14
N TRP A 68 -0.54 3.70 7.40
CA TRP A 68 -0.28 2.49 8.17
C TRP A 68 -0.87 2.58 9.58
N ARG A 69 -0.62 3.70 10.28
CA ARG A 69 -1.11 3.93 11.65
C ARG A 69 -2.62 4.04 11.70
N ASP A 70 -3.24 4.78 10.77
CA ASP A 70 -4.70 4.95 10.70
C ASP A 70 -5.42 3.64 10.41
N LEU A 71 -4.90 2.85 9.45
CA LEU A 71 -5.48 1.54 9.11
C LEU A 71 -5.45 0.58 10.29
N GLY A 72 -4.40 0.67 11.11
CA GLY A 72 -4.21 -0.12 12.31
C GLY A 72 -3.67 -1.52 12.04
N TYR A 73 -3.18 -2.16 13.11
CA TYR A 73 -2.44 -3.42 13.05
C TYR A 73 -3.15 -4.52 12.25
N ARG A 74 -4.45 -4.76 12.48
CA ARG A 74 -5.18 -5.86 11.84
C ARG A 74 -5.28 -5.71 10.32
N ALA A 75 -5.64 -4.52 9.84
CA ALA A 75 -5.82 -4.28 8.40
C ALA A 75 -4.48 -4.35 7.67
N VAL A 76 -3.46 -3.73 8.25
CA VAL A 76 -2.10 -3.76 7.70
C VAL A 76 -1.53 -5.18 7.67
N ALA A 77 -1.67 -5.94 8.77
CA ALA A 77 -1.18 -7.31 8.82
C ALA A 77 -1.88 -8.19 7.77
N ASP A 78 -3.17 -7.97 7.53
CA ASP A 78 -3.91 -8.66 6.46
C ASP A 78 -3.39 -8.30 5.07
N ILE A 79 -3.11 -7.01 4.80
CA ILE A 79 -2.52 -6.56 3.53
C ILE A 79 -1.17 -7.26 3.29
N ILE A 80 -0.28 -7.25 4.29
CA ILE A 80 1.04 -7.89 4.18
C ILE A 80 0.87 -9.38 3.96
N PHE A 81 0.05 -10.04 4.79
CA PHE A 81 -0.19 -11.48 4.69
C PHE A 81 -0.69 -11.88 3.30
N ARG A 82 -1.65 -11.14 2.74
CA ARG A 82 -2.16 -11.40 1.40
C ARG A 82 -1.09 -11.18 0.34
N ALA A 83 -0.36 -10.07 0.42
CA ALA A 83 0.70 -9.74 -0.55
C ALA A 83 1.82 -10.78 -0.57
N ILE A 84 2.32 -11.21 0.59
CA ILE A 84 3.44 -12.16 0.64
C ILE A 84 3.06 -13.56 0.15
N ASN A 85 1.77 -13.90 0.23
CA ASN A 85 1.22 -15.18 -0.22
C ASN A 85 0.53 -15.11 -1.59
N CYS A 86 0.67 -13.98 -2.30
CA CYS A 86 0.06 -13.75 -3.61
C CYS A 86 -1.46 -13.96 -3.62
N LEU A 87 -2.13 -13.63 -2.52
CA LEU A 87 -3.58 -13.71 -2.40
C LEU A 87 -4.24 -12.41 -2.89
N PRO A 88 -5.50 -12.48 -3.35
CA PRO A 88 -6.28 -11.27 -3.64
C PRO A 88 -6.32 -10.31 -2.44
N CYS A 89 -6.44 -9.02 -2.71
CA CYS A 89 -6.74 -8.05 -1.67
C CYS A 89 -8.12 -8.35 -1.04
N ALA A 90 -8.34 -7.86 0.18
CA ALA A 90 -9.56 -8.18 0.94
C ALA A 90 -10.86 -7.93 0.16
N ASP A 91 -10.93 -6.83 -0.62
CA ASP A 91 -12.12 -6.47 -1.42
C ASP A 91 -12.39 -7.41 -2.60
N LYS A 92 -11.42 -8.25 -2.97
CA LYS A 92 -11.50 -9.21 -4.09
C LYS A 92 -11.38 -10.66 -3.64
N ASP A 93 -11.30 -10.91 -2.35
CA ASP A 93 -11.25 -12.24 -1.77
C ASP A 93 -12.62 -12.91 -1.90
N THR A 94 -12.66 -14.05 -2.58
CA THR A 94 -13.83 -14.92 -2.75
C THR A 94 -13.77 -16.18 -1.89
N GLY A 95 -12.70 -16.36 -1.13
CA GLY A 95 -12.48 -17.49 -0.22
C GLY A 95 -11.02 -17.95 -0.15
N GLU A 96 -10.15 -17.40 -1.00
CA GLU A 96 -8.77 -17.81 -1.20
C GLU A 96 -7.96 -17.74 0.10
N LYS A 97 -8.16 -16.70 0.93
CA LYS A 97 -7.49 -16.62 2.23
C LYS A 97 -7.90 -17.75 3.17
N GLU A 98 -9.18 -18.09 3.24
CA GLU A 98 -9.67 -19.15 4.12
C GLU A 98 -9.17 -20.52 3.65
N GLU A 99 -9.25 -20.79 2.34
CA GLU A 99 -8.70 -22.00 1.72
C GLU A 99 -7.20 -22.15 1.98
N PHE A 100 -6.44 -21.06 1.82
CA PHE A 100 -5.01 -21.03 2.11
C PHE A 100 -4.70 -21.37 3.56
N LEU A 101 -5.46 -20.82 4.51
CA LEU A 101 -5.28 -21.11 5.94
C LEU A 101 -5.63 -22.55 6.28
N LYS A 102 -6.72 -23.10 5.72
CA LYS A 102 -7.10 -24.51 5.89
C LYS A 102 -6.00 -25.45 5.40
N ALA A 103 -5.42 -25.16 4.25
CA ALA A 103 -4.36 -25.99 3.67
C ALA A 103 -3.04 -25.98 4.47
N ARG A 104 -2.75 -24.92 5.24
CA ARG A 104 -1.50 -24.78 6.01
C ARG A 104 -1.61 -25.09 7.50
N VAL A 105 -2.78 -24.90 8.09
CA VAL A 105 -3.03 -25.13 9.53
C VAL A 105 -3.63 -26.51 9.78
N GLY A 106 -4.20 -27.15 8.76
CA GLY A 106 -4.74 -28.51 8.80
C GLY A 106 -3.75 -29.64 8.47
N ALA A 107 -2.43 -29.38 8.52
CA ALA A 107 -1.37 -30.37 8.32
C ALA A 107 -0.68 -30.73 9.64
#